data_AF-A0A842N0N9-F1
#
_entry.id   AF-A0A842N0N9-F1
#
_cell.length_a   1.000
_cell.length_b   1.000
_cell.length_c   1.000
_cell.angle_alpha   90.00
_cell.angle_beta   90.00
_cell.angle_gamma   90.00
#
_symmetry.space_group_name_H-M   'P 1'
#
loop_
_entity.id
_entity.type
_entity.pdbx_description
1 polymer ?
#
loop_
_entity_poly.entity_id
_entity_poly.type
_entity_poly.pdbx_seq_one_letter_code
_entity_poly.pdbx_strand_id
1 'polypeptide(L)'
;WFLGEFTWGFYEIFLGVEAPVTSAADIFWLAGYPLLIIGISLVWNSTKMKVNSRRMISSAVLSALLLVICVYLSTPALTSTDLSLPEKVTTAGYIIGDAGLLITVIVTMVHIPSKELFRLWVAILAALALITAADVLYTYFLSSYFTGHIIDVLWDLGYILLAFGFFNYAVKYRKVLDIVFKNID
;
A
#
# COMPACT_ATOMS: atom_id res chain seq x y z
N TRP A 1 -5.88 6.83 -4.79
CA TRP A 1 -6.85 6.11 -3.94
C TRP A 1 -8.12 6.93 -3.71
N PHE A 2 -8.06 8.17 -3.20
CA PHE A 2 -9.26 9.04 -3.10
C PHE A 2 -10.11 9.11 -4.39
N LEU A 3 -9.50 9.29 -5.57
CA LEU A 3 -10.24 9.29 -6.83
C LEU A 3 -10.90 7.93 -7.15
N GLY A 4 -10.28 6.82 -6.73
CA GLY A 4 -10.86 5.48 -6.85
C GLY A 4 -12.09 5.35 -5.96
N GLU A 5 -11.96 5.69 -4.67
CA GLU A 5 -13.08 5.74 -3.72
C GLU A 5 -14.23 6.61 -4.21
N PHE A 6 -13.92 7.79 -4.74
CA PHE A 6 -14.92 8.69 -5.27
C PHE A 6 -15.63 8.09 -6.49
N THR A 7 -14.90 7.48 -7.42
CA THR A 7 -15.48 6.82 -8.59
C THR A 7 -16.32 5.60 -8.20
N TRP A 8 -15.83 4.76 -7.29
CA TRP A 8 -16.58 3.62 -6.78
C TRP A 8 -17.85 4.06 -6.04
N GLY A 9 -17.73 5.03 -5.13
CA GLY A 9 -18.87 5.61 -4.42
C GLY A 9 -19.87 6.29 -5.37
N PHE A 10 -19.44 6.76 -6.53
CA PHE A 10 -20.36 7.26 -7.57
C PHE A 10 -21.26 6.14 -8.12
N TYR A 11 -20.72 4.94 -8.37
CA TYR A 11 -21.54 3.79 -8.78
C TYR A 11 -22.56 3.42 -7.70
N GLU A 12 -22.09 3.20 -6.47
CA GLU A 12 -22.92 2.65 -5.40
C GLU A 12 -23.95 3.65 -4.86
N ILE A 13 -23.53 4.90 -4.60
CA ILE A 13 -24.35 5.90 -3.91
C ILE A 13 -25.23 6.68 -4.88
N PHE A 14 -24.69 7.08 -6.03
CA PHE A 14 -25.39 7.97 -6.97
C PHE A 14 -26.12 7.21 -8.08
N LEU A 15 -25.50 6.18 -8.64
CA LEU A 15 -26.14 5.35 -9.66
C LEU A 15 -26.98 4.21 -9.07
N GLY A 16 -26.73 3.83 -7.81
CA GLY A 16 -27.45 2.76 -7.12
C GLY A 16 -27.20 1.39 -7.74
N VAL A 17 -26.03 1.20 -8.37
CA VAL A 17 -25.61 -0.07 -9.00
C VAL A 17 -24.32 -0.54 -8.36
N GLU A 18 -24.23 -1.85 -8.17
CA GLU A 18 -23.01 -2.47 -7.68
C GLU A 18 -21.87 -2.24 -8.66
N ALA A 19 -20.72 -1.81 -8.15
CA ALA A 19 -19.54 -1.62 -8.98
C ALA A 19 -19.06 -2.98 -9.53
N PRO A 20 -18.78 -3.11 -10.84
CA PRO A 20 -18.22 -4.34 -11.39
C PRO A 20 -16.85 -4.66 -10.77
N VAL A 21 -16.47 -5.95 -10.71
CA VAL A 21 -15.17 -6.43 -10.19
C VAL A 21 -13.97 -5.71 -10.83
N THR A 22 -14.10 -5.29 -12.09
CA THR A 22 -13.19 -4.33 -12.72
C THR A 22 -13.99 -3.17 -13.31
N SER A 23 -13.65 -1.97 -12.87
CA SER A 23 -14.39 -0.74 -13.08
C SER A 23 -13.46 0.44 -13.43
N ALA A 24 -14.03 1.63 -13.63
CA ALA A 24 -13.25 2.84 -13.81
C ALA A 24 -12.47 3.25 -12.54
N ALA A 25 -12.90 2.82 -11.35
CA ALA A 25 -12.23 3.13 -10.09
C ALA A 25 -10.83 2.49 -10.03
N ASP A 26 -10.68 1.30 -10.61
CA ASP A 26 -9.43 0.53 -10.63
C ASP A 26 -8.30 1.28 -11.34
N ILE A 27 -8.60 2.13 -12.32
CA ILE A 27 -7.59 2.99 -12.95
C ILE A 27 -6.91 3.88 -11.89
N PHE A 28 -7.69 4.46 -10.99
CA PHE A 28 -7.20 5.36 -9.95
C PHE A 28 -6.60 4.65 -8.75
N TRP A 29 -7.13 3.47 -8.39
CA TRP A 29 -6.54 2.65 -7.33
C TRP A 29 -5.20 2.07 -7.77
N LEU A 30 -5.14 1.46 -8.96
CA LEU A 30 -3.92 0.87 -9.50
C LEU A 30 -2.84 1.91 -9.81
N ALA A 31 -3.21 3.09 -10.32
CA ALA A 31 -2.25 4.20 -10.50
C ALA A 31 -1.67 4.71 -9.17
N GLY A 32 -2.35 4.47 -8.04
CA GLY A 32 -1.87 4.81 -6.71
C GLY A 32 -0.55 4.12 -6.36
N TYR A 33 -0.37 2.86 -6.75
CA TYR A 33 0.84 2.08 -6.47
C TYR A 33 2.13 2.74 -6.98
N PRO A 34 2.32 2.96 -8.29
CA PRO A 34 3.55 3.56 -8.79
C PRO A 34 3.77 4.98 -8.24
N LEU A 35 2.70 5.77 -8.08
CA LEU A 35 2.81 7.12 -7.53
C LEU A 35 3.30 7.12 -6.08
N LEU A 36 2.78 6.23 -5.23
CA LEU A 36 3.22 6.08 -3.84
C LEU A 36 4.65 5.54 -3.75
N ILE A 37 5.01 4.56 -4.60
CA ILE A 37 6.40 4.06 -4.69
C ILE A 37 7.36 5.20 -5.05
N ILE A 38 7.01 6.01 -6.04
CA ILE A 38 7.81 7.19 -6.44
C ILE A 38 7.91 8.17 -5.27
N GLY A 39 6.80 8.49 -4.60
CA GLY A 39 6.77 9.38 -3.44
C GLY A 39 7.69 8.92 -2.30
N ILE A 40 7.64 7.63 -1.94
CA ILE A 40 8.51 7.05 -0.91
C ILE A 40 9.99 7.06 -1.37
N SER A 41 10.24 6.78 -2.64
CA SER A 41 11.60 6.83 -3.22
C SER A 41 12.20 8.26 -3.18
N LEU A 42 11.37 9.29 -3.37
CA LEU A 42 11.80 10.68 -3.19
C LEU A 42 12.16 10.97 -1.72
N VAL A 43 11.42 10.41 -0.77
CA VAL A 43 11.75 10.52 0.66
C VAL A 43 13.11 9.88 0.96
N TRP A 44 13.39 8.70 0.42
CA TRP A 44 14.70 8.06 0.54
C TRP A 44 15.84 8.99 0.09
N ASN A 45 15.71 9.58 -1.10
CA ASN A 45 16.71 10.48 -1.67
C ASN A 45 16.89 11.74 -0.81
N SER A 46 15.79 12.33 -0.34
CA SER A 46 15.83 13.56 0.47
C SER A 46 16.50 13.39 1.84
N THR A 47 16.44 12.18 2.41
CA THR A 47 16.99 11.88 3.74
C THR A 47 18.43 11.39 3.70
N LYS A 48 19.05 11.34 2.50
CA LYS A 48 20.44 10.87 2.28
C LYS A 48 20.73 9.56 3.00
N MET A 49 19.79 8.60 2.93
CA MET A 49 19.91 7.33 3.63
C MET A 49 21.18 6.60 3.19
N LYS A 50 22.03 6.22 4.15
CA LYS A 50 23.26 5.49 3.87
C LYS A 50 22.94 4.01 3.63
N VAL A 51 23.34 3.50 2.48
CA VAL A 51 23.24 2.08 2.14
C VAL A 51 24.31 1.31 2.93
N ASN A 52 23.87 0.30 3.68
CA ASN A 52 24.76 -0.65 4.34
C ASN A 52 24.53 -2.03 3.73
N SER A 53 25.58 -2.68 3.22
CA SER A 53 25.46 -3.95 2.49
C SER A 53 24.78 -5.05 3.29
N ARG A 54 24.99 -5.14 4.62
CA ARG A 54 24.31 -6.13 5.47
C ARG A 54 22.81 -5.85 5.59
N ARG A 55 22.45 -4.57 5.74
CA ARG A 55 21.05 -4.13 5.79
C ARG A 55 20.36 -4.34 4.44
N MET A 56 21.05 -4.08 3.35
CA MET A 56 20.57 -4.29 1.98
C MET A 56 20.29 -5.77 1.70
N ILE A 57 21.19 -6.67 2.09
CA ILE A 57 20.96 -8.13 1.97
C ILE A 57 19.74 -8.54 2.80
N SER A 58 19.65 -8.06 4.04
CA SER A 58 18.51 -8.39 4.92
C SER A 58 17.19 -7.91 4.33
N SER A 59 17.14 -6.67 3.81
CA SER A 59 15.94 -6.15 3.16
C SER A 59 15.62 -6.88 1.84
N ALA A 60 16.63 -7.29 1.07
CA ALA A 60 16.42 -8.05 -0.16
C ALA A 60 15.81 -9.44 0.12
N VAL A 61 16.30 -10.15 1.13
CA VAL A 61 15.74 -11.45 1.54
C VAL A 61 14.30 -11.31 2.02
N LEU A 62 14.03 -10.32 2.89
CA LEU A 62 12.66 -10.04 3.36
C LEU A 62 11.73 -9.68 2.18
N SER A 63 12.22 -8.90 1.23
CA SER A 63 11.45 -8.50 0.05
C SER A 63 11.15 -9.69 -0.86
N ALA A 64 12.12 -10.57 -1.08
CA ALA A 64 11.94 -11.78 -1.88
C ALA A 64 10.92 -12.73 -1.24
N LEU A 65 11.02 -12.94 0.08
CA LEU A 65 10.05 -13.77 0.83
C LEU A 65 8.64 -13.18 0.75
N LEU A 66 8.50 -11.87 0.96
CA LEU A 66 7.21 -11.19 0.88
C LEU A 66 6.62 -11.29 -0.53
N LEU A 67 7.42 -11.09 -1.58
CA LEU A 67 6.97 -11.23 -2.96
C LEU A 67 6.46 -12.64 -3.24
N VAL A 68 7.19 -13.68 -2.81
CA VAL A 68 6.75 -15.08 -2.97
C VAL A 68 5.43 -15.32 -2.24
N ILE A 69 5.28 -14.81 -1.02
CA ILE A 69 4.03 -14.92 -0.26
C ILE A 69 2.88 -14.24 -1.00
N CYS A 70 3.05 -12.99 -1.44
CA CYS A 70 2.00 -12.26 -2.16
C CYS A 70 1.63 -12.91 -3.50
N VAL A 71 2.61 -13.43 -4.25
CA VAL A 71 2.34 -14.19 -5.48
C VAL A 71 1.59 -15.48 -5.18
N TYR A 72 1.93 -16.19 -4.11
CA TYR A 72 1.17 -17.37 -3.69
C TYR A 72 -0.27 -16.99 -3.30
N LEU A 73 -0.44 -15.92 -2.51
CA LEU A 73 -1.74 -15.45 -2.05
C LEU A 73 -2.62 -14.90 -3.18
N SER A 74 -2.07 -14.53 -4.33
CA SER A 74 -2.86 -14.14 -5.51
C SER A 74 -3.38 -15.33 -6.33
N THR A 75 -2.96 -16.56 -6.00
CA THR A 75 -3.39 -17.78 -6.71
C THR A 75 -4.91 -17.94 -6.80
N PRO A 76 -5.72 -17.76 -5.73
CA PRO A 76 -7.17 -17.92 -5.81
C PRO A 76 -7.81 -17.04 -6.90
N ALA A 77 -7.38 -15.79 -7.02
CA ALA A 77 -7.83 -14.89 -8.08
C ALA A 77 -7.39 -15.38 -9.46
N LEU A 78 -6.12 -15.76 -9.63
CA LEU A 78 -5.57 -16.18 -10.92
C LEU A 78 -6.19 -17.49 -11.43
N THR A 79 -6.51 -18.42 -10.54
CA THR A 79 -7.08 -19.73 -10.88
C THR A 79 -8.60 -19.78 -10.90
N SER A 80 -9.29 -18.74 -10.43
CA SER A 80 -10.75 -18.67 -10.42
C SER A 80 -11.34 -18.90 -11.82
N THR A 81 -12.37 -19.73 -11.93
CA THR A 81 -13.12 -19.94 -13.18
C THR A 81 -14.21 -18.91 -13.40
N ASP A 82 -14.58 -18.18 -12.34
CA ASP A 82 -15.69 -17.23 -12.33
C ASP A 82 -15.25 -15.83 -12.77
N LEU A 83 -13.93 -15.58 -12.81
CA LEU A 83 -13.35 -14.33 -13.24
C LEU A 83 -12.91 -14.37 -14.71
N SER A 84 -13.27 -13.32 -15.45
CA SER A 84 -12.68 -13.00 -16.74
C SER A 84 -11.20 -12.61 -16.61
N LEU A 85 -10.46 -12.63 -17.73
CA LEU A 85 -9.03 -12.28 -17.70
C LEU A 85 -8.75 -10.88 -17.12
N PRO A 86 -9.47 -9.80 -17.49
CA PRO A 86 -9.28 -8.49 -16.87
C PRO A 86 -9.48 -8.52 -15.36
N GLU A 87 -10.53 -9.19 -14.86
CA GLU A 87 -10.82 -9.27 -13.43
C GLU A 87 -9.74 -10.02 -12.66
N LYS A 88 -9.18 -11.08 -13.25
CA LYS A 88 -8.01 -11.78 -12.69
C LYS A 88 -6.80 -10.86 -12.58
N VAL A 89 -6.52 -10.11 -13.64
CA VAL A 89 -5.38 -9.19 -13.70
C VAL A 89 -5.55 -8.06 -12.68
N THR A 90 -6.73 -7.47 -12.60
CA THR A 90 -7.05 -6.41 -11.62
C THR A 90 -6.94 -6.94 -10.19
N THR A 91 -7.63 -8.04 -9.89
CA THR A 91 -7.69 -8.61 -8.53
C THR A 91 -6.31 -9.08 -8.04
N ALA A 92 -5.55 -9.81 -8.88
CA ALA A 92 -4.18 -10.19 -8.54
C ALA A 92 -3.24 -8.97 -8.53
N GLY A 93 -3.52 -7.98 -9.38
CA GLY A 93 -2.77 -6.73 -9.49
C GLY A 93 -2.72 -5.94 -8.19
N TYR A 94 -3.81 -5.93 -7.41
CA TYR A 94 -3.85 -5.34 -6.07
C TYR A 94 -2.84 -5.97 -5.13
N ILE A 95 -2.86 -7.30 -4.98
CA ILE A 95 -1.95 -8.04 -4.09
C ILE A 95 -0.47 -7.86 -4.51
N ILE A 96 -0.21 -7.80 -5.82
CA ILE A 96 1.15 -7.58 -6.34
C ILE A 96 1.60 -6.11 -6.16
N GLY A 97 0.71 -5.15 -6.37
CA GLY A 97 0.96 -3.73 -6.10
C GLY A 97 1.28 -3.48 -4.63
N ASP A 98 0.51 -4.12 -3.76
CA ASP A 98 0.68 -4.13 -2.31
C ASP A 98 2.04 -4.69 -1.90
N ALA A 99 2.46 -5.81 -2.49
CA ALA A 99 3.80 -6.36 -2.29
C ALA A 99 4.88 -5.33 -2.65
N GLY A 100 4.74 -4.66 -3.79
CA GLY A 100 5.67 -3.61 -4.22
C GLY A 100 5.75 -2.43 -3.23
N LEU A 101 4.61 -1.98 -2.70
CA LEU A 101 4.57 -0.91 -1.70
C LEU A 101 5.15 -1.34 -0.36
N LEU A 102 4.77 -2.52 0.15
CA LEU A 102 5.31 -3.06 1.39
C LEU A 102 6.81 -3.25 1.32
N ILE A 103 7.34 -3.79 0.21
CA ILE A 103 8.78 -3.89 -0.04
C ILE A 103 9.44 -2.50 0.03
N THR A 104 8.87 -1.52 -0.66
CA THR A 104 9.40 -0.15 -0.70
C THR A 104 9.44 0.46 0.71
N VAL A 105 8.38 0.26 1.51
CA VAL A 105 8.31 0.72 2.90
C VAL A 105 9.31 0.00 3.79
N ILE A 106 9.41 -1.33 3.72
CA ILE A 106 10.34 -2.13 4.53
C ILE A 106 11.79 -1.72 4.24
N VAL A 107 12.17 -1.62 2.97
CA VAL A 107 13.51 -1.18 2.56
C VAL A 107 13.80 0.20 3.14
N THR A 108 12.85 1.13 3.03
CA THR A 108 12.95 2.48 3.59
C THR A 108 13.16 2.43 5.10
N MET A 109 12.31 1.71 5.84
CA MET A 109 12.37 1.60 7.31
C MET A 109 13.69 1.03 7.83
N VAL A 110 14.26 0.03 7.16
CA VAL A 110 15.55 -0.58 7.54
C VAL A 110 16.71 0.42 7.48
N HIS A 111 16.59 1.44 6.63
CA HIS A 111 17.66 2.42 6.38
C HIS A 111 17.37 3.80 7.00
N ILE A 112 16.18 4.02 7.56
CA ILE A 112 15.87 5.24 8.30
C ILE A 112 16.84 5.38 9.49
N PRO A 113 17.55 6.53 9.63
CA PRO A 113 18.52 6.72 10.71
C PRO A 113 17.87 7.11 12.05
N SER A 114 16.67 7.69 12.04
CA SER A 114 15.99 8.21 13.23
C SER A 114 14.95 7.23 13.77
N LYS A 115 15.08 6.86 15.06
CA LYS A 115 14.06 6.07 15.78
C LYS A 115 12.70 6.76 15.81
N GLU A 116 12.68 8.09 15.84
CA GLU A 116 11.43 8.84 15.81
C GLU A 116 10.75 8.74 14.45
N LEU A 117 11.51 8.93 13.36
CA LEU A 117 10.97 8.73 12.02
C LEU A 117 10.52 7.29 11.83
N PHE A 118 11.30 6.29 12.27
CA PHE A 118 10.93 4.88 12.19
C PHE A 118 9.53 4.60 12.79
N ARG A 119 9.22 5.16 13.96
CA ARG A 119 7.88 4.99 14.60
C ARG A 119 6.73 5.52 13.75
N LEU A 120 6.96 6.56 12.93
CA LEU A 120 5.93 7.09 12.02
C LEU A 120 5.66 6.14 10.86
N TRP A 121 6.71 5.47 10.38
CA TRP A 121 6.61 4.49 9.30
C TRP A 121 5.97 3.17 9.75
N VAL A 122 5.95 2.86 11.06
CA VAL A 122 5.18 1.72 11.59
C VAL A 122 3.69 1.87 11.28
N ALA A 123 3.13 3.07 11.40
CA ALA A 123 1.72 3.30 11.04
C ALA A 123 1.48 3.08 9.54
N ILE A 124 2.39 3.54 8.68
CA ILE A 124 2.33 3.33 7.23
C ILE A 124 2.42 1.83 6.89
N LEU A 125 3.34 1.10 7.52
CA LEU A 125 3.50 -0.34 7.34
C LEU A 125 2.25 -1.11 7.79
N ALA A 126 1.72 -0.78 8.97
CA ALA A 126 0.50 -1.39 9.49
C ALA A 126 -0.70 -1.13 8.58
N ALA A 127 -0.80 0.09 8.05
CA ALA A 127 -1.85 0.46 7.12
C ALA A 127 -1.81 -0.38 5.84
N LEU A 128 -0.64 -0.48 5.21
CA LEU A 128 -0.47 -1.29 4.01
C LEU A 128 -0.72 -2.78 4.30
N ALA A 129 -0.28 -3.29 5.46
CA ALA A 129 -0.55 -4.67 5.83
C ALA A 129 -2.06 -4.97 5.99
N LEU A 130 -2.85 -4.02 6.50
CA LEU A 130 -4.32 -4.15 6.58
C LEU A 130 -4.94 -4.16 5.18
N ILE A 131 -4.51 -3.26 4.30
CA ILE A 131 -4.99 -3.19 2.90
C ILE A 131 -4.65 -4.49 2.17
N THR A 132 -3.44 -5.01 2.33
CA THR A 132 -3.04 -6.29 1.73
C THR A 132 -3.85 -7.45 2.28
N ALA A 133 -4.13 -7.45 3.59
CA ALA A 133 -4.99 -8.45 4.18
C ALA A 133 -6.41 -8.36 3.61
N ALA A 134 -6.94 -7.15 3.42
CA ALA A 134 -8.24 -6.92 2.82
C ALA A 134 -8.29 -7.45 1.37
N ASP A 135 -7.33 -7.09 0.53
CA ASP A 135 -7.25 -7.54 -0.87
C ASP A 135 -7.12 -9.06 -0.96
N VAL A 136 -6.30 -9.68 -0.11
CA VAL A 136 -6.17 -11.13 -0.06
C VAL A 136 -7.49 -11.76 0.36
N LEU A 137 -8.11 -11.30 1.45
CA LEU A 137 -9.38 -11.84 1.95
C LEU A 137 -10.51 -11.66 0.94
N TYR A 138 -10.54 -10.54 0.23
CA TYR A 138 -11.49 -10.28 -0.86
C TYR A 138 -11.45 -11.40 -1.91
N THR A 139 -10.25 -11.88 -2.29
CA THR A 139 -10.14 -12.99 -3.25
C THR A 139 -10.76 -14.30 -2.75
N TYR A 140 -10.74 -14.54 -1.43
CA TYR A 140 -11.34 -15.74 -0.82
C TYR A 140 -12.86 -15.62 -0.65
N PHE A 141 -13.35 -14.40 -0.45
CA PHE A 141 -14.77 -14.12 -0.24
C PHE A 141 -15.49 -13.61 -1.50
N LEU A 142 -14.81 -13.59 -2.65
CA LEU A 142 -15.28 -12.99 -3.90
C LEU A 142 -16.75 -13.32 -4.24
N SER A 143 -17.16 -14.59 -4.14
CA SER A 143 -18.53 -15.03 -4.48
C SER A 143 -19.60 -14.64 -3.45
N SER A 144 -19.18 -14.29 -2.25
CA SER A 144 -20.04 -13.89 -1.12
C SER A 144 -19.85 -12.44 -0.69
N TYR A 145 -18.99 -11.71 -1.40
CA TYR A 145 -18.67 -10.33 -1.09
C TYR A 145 -19.87 -9.44 -1.43
N PHE A 146 -20.05 -8.39 -0.64
CA PHE A 146 -21.01 -7.33 -0.86
C PHE A 146 -20.49 -6.07 -0.17
N THR A 147 -20.88 -4.90 -0.67
CA THR A 147 -20.55 -3.61 -0.03
C THR A 147 -21.08 -3.53 1.40
N GLY A 148 -20.20 -3.24 2.36
CA GLY A 148 -20.47 -3.29 3.80
C GLY A 148 -20.06 -4.61 4.47
N HIS A 149 -19.34 -5.48 3.76
CA HIS A 149 -18.77 -6.69 4.33
C HIS A 149 -17.73 -6.33 5.41
N ILE A 150 -17.51 -7.22 6.38
CA ILE A 150 -16.61 -6.94 7.51
C ILE A 150 -15.15 -6.67 7.08
N ILE A 151 -14.75 -7.14 5.89
CA ILE A 151 -13.42 -6.89 5.35
C ILE A 151 -13.22 -5.43 4.95
N ASP A 152 -14.29 -4.69 4.69
CA ASP A 152 -14.21 -3.28 4.25
C ASP A 152 -13.56 -2.40 5.31
N VAL A 153 -13.78 -2.77 6.59
CA VAL A 153 -13.14 -2.15 7.75
C VAL A 153 -11.61 -2.19 7.65
N LEU A 154 -11.02 -3.19 7.00
CA LEU A 154 -9.58 -3.30 6.84
C LEU A 154 -9.03 -2.25 5.85
N TRP A 155 -9.70 -2.02 4.71
CA TRP A 155 -9.32 -0.95 3.78
C TRP A 155 -9.49 0.41 4.44
N ASP A 156 -10.62 0.66 5.11
CA ASP A 156 -10.92 1.91 5.80
C ASP A 156 -9.90 2.23 6.90
N LEU A 157 -9.61 1.27 7.77
CA LEU A 157 -8.57 1.41 8.80
C LEU A 157 -7.19 1.62 8.17
N GLY A 158 -6.92 0.95 7.05
CA GLY A 158 -5.74 1.20 6.23
C GLY A 158 -5.63 2.66 5.79
N TYR A 159 -6.69 3.22 5.22
CA TYR A 159 -6.70 4.63 4.79
C TYR A 159 -6.51 5.60 5.97
N ILE A 160 -7.15 5.34 7.11
CA ILE A 160 -6.99 6.15 8.32
C ILE A 160 -5.53 6.11 8.81
N LEU A 161 -4.92 4.92 8.87
CA LEU A 161 -3.55 4.77 9.32
C LEU A 161 -2.53 5.35 8.33
N LEU A 162 -2.77 5.26 7.02
CA LEU A 162 -1.96 5.95 6.00
C LEU A 162 -2.03 7.46 6.17
N ALA A 163 -3.24 8.01 6.30
CA ALA A 163 -3.43 9.44 6.53
C ALA A 163 -2.71 9.89 7.80
N PHE A 164 -2.88 9.14 8.90
CA PHE A 164 -2.18 9.39 10.16
C PHE A 164 -0.66 9.33 10.00
N GLY A 165 -0.12 8.29 9.37
CA GLY A 165 1.31 8.09 9.16
C GLY A 165 1.93 9.22 8.34
N PHE A 166 1.36 9.54 7.18
CA PHE A 166 1.86 10.60 6.31
C PHE A 166 1.69 12.00 6.90
N PHE A 167 0.56 12.29 7.56
CA PHE A 167 0.37 13.57 8.22
C PHE A 167 1.41 13.81 9.32
N ASN A 168 1.62 12.82 10.19
CA ASN A 168 2.63 12.93 11.24
C ASN A 168 4.04 13.00 10.67
N TYR A 169 4.32 12.26 9.59
CA TYR A 169 5.58 12.38 8.87
C TYR A 169 5.78 13.80 8.36
N ALA A 170 4.81 14.39 7.66
CA ALA A 170 4.92 15.75 7.13
C ALA A 170 5.17 16.80 8.22
N VAL A 171 4.44 16.72 9.35
CA VAL A 171 4.58 17.66 10.48
C VAL A 171 5.96 17.55 11.14
N LYS A 172 6.47 16.34 11.33
CA LYS A 172 7.76 16.11 12.02
C LYS A 172 8.96 16.22 11.10
N TYR A 173 8.82 15.84 9.84
CA TYR A 173 9.87 15.93 8.83
C TYR A 173 10.36 17.37 8.66
N ARG A 174 9.45 18.36 8.66
CA ARG A 174 9.83 19.78 8.61
C ARG A 174 10.73 20.16 9.80
N LYS A 175 10.39 19.74 11.02
CA LYS A 175 11.20 19.97 12.21
C LYS A 175 12.56 19.25 12.18
N VAL A 176 12.63 18.04 11.61
CA VAL A 176 13.87 17.27 11.51
C VAL A 176 14.81 17.84 10.47
N LEU A 177 14.31 18.28 9.31
CA LEU A 177 15.14 18.99 8.32
C LEU A 177 15.72 20.27 8.93
N ASP A 178 14.91 21.05 9.64
CA ASP A 178 15.38 22.28 10.28
C ASP A 178 16.52 22.02 11.30
N ILE A 179 16.49 20.90 12.02
CA ILE A 179 17.54 20.51 12.98
C ILE A 179 18.79 19.95 12.29
N VAL A 180 18.62 19.15 11.24
CA VAL A 180 19.75 18.53 10.52
C VAL A 180 20.50 19.56 9.68
N PHE A 181 19.79 20.51 9.06
CA PHE A 181 20.40 21.53 8.22
C PHE A 181 20.83 22.79 8.97
N LYS A 182 20.29 23.11 10.16
CA LYS A 182 20.86 24.18 11.01
C LYS A 182 22.27 23.89 11.53
N ASN A 183 22.70 22.63 11.56
CA ASN A 183 24.02 22.25 12.07
C ASN A 183 25.08 22.19 10.95
N ILE A 184 24.79 22.75 9.77
CA ILE A 184 25.68 22.75 8.59
C ILE A 184 26.14 24.19 8.24
N ASP A 185 25.71 25.21 8.99
CA ASP A 185 26.20 26.59 8.86
C ASP A 185 27.29 26.93 9.89
#